data_AF-A0A2R5EW06-F1
#
_entry.id   AF-A0A2R5EW06-F1
#
_cell.length_a   1.000
_cell.length_b   1.000
_cell.length_c   1.000
_cell.angle_alpha   90.00
_cell.angle_beta   90.00
_cell.angle_gamma   90.00
#
_symmetry.space_group_name_H-M   'P 1'
#
loop_
_entity.id
_entity.type
_entity.pdbx_description
1 polymer ?
#
loop_
_entity_poly.entity_id
_entity_poly.type
_entity_poly.pdbx_seq_one_letter_code
_entity_poly.pdbx_strand_id
1 'polypeptide(L)'
;GAAATVLTASFADPAGYGRVIRGEDGTVRRIVEQKDCSAEEAAVQEINTGTYCFDNRKLFEALANVKNENAQGEYYLTDVVGLLKSAGEVVQGYCTSDLAEAIGVNDRVALAEAERFMRERINRDHLLNGVTIIDPQNTYIEAGVVIGADTVLYPGSVLRAGTVIGEDCVIGPNAEITASEVGDGAAIKFSVIAESVVGPESTVGPYANLRPGSKLGRGCKIGDFVELKNAVLDDGSKVSHLSYVGDAVVGKDVNIGCGAITVNYDGFNKAVTEIGDHAFIGSNVNLIAPVKVGDGAYVVAGSTVTQDVPAGDLAIARERQVNKPGYADKIRARAKAKKERNSK
;
A
#
# COMPACT_ATOMS: atom_id res chain seq x y z
N GLY A 1 36.90 9.10 -30.27
CA GLY A 1 35.91 9.01 -29.18
C GLY A 1 36.63 8.90 -27.86
N ALA A 2 35.96 9.13 -26.74
CA ALA A 2 36.55 8.92 -25.42
C ALA A 2 36.73 7.42 -25.14
N ALA A 3 37.80 7.03 -24.46
CA ALA A 3 37.99 5.66 -23.96
C ALA A 3 37.09 5.36 -22.76
N ALA A 4 36.72 6.40 -22.01
CA ALA A 4 35.76 6.33 -20.93
C ALA A 4 34.94 7.63 -20.88
N THR A 5 33.66 7.51 -20.56
CA THR A 5 32.80 8.63 -20.17
C THR A 5 32.20 8.30 -18.81
N VAL A 6 32.30 9.24 -17.88
CA VAL A 6 31.77 9.11 -16.52
C VAL A 6 30.56 10.04 -16.39
N LEU A 7 29.46 9.54 -15.84
CA LEU A 7 28.37 10.39 -15.39
C LEU A 7 28.77 11.02 -14.06
N THR A 8 28.72 12.35 -13.98
CA THR A 8 29.10 13.13 -12.80
C THR A 8 27.95 14.03 -12.38
N ALA A 9 28.01 14.55 -11.16
CA ALA A 9 27.03 15.51 -10.65
C ALA A 9 27.69 16.49 -9.68
N SER A 10 27.11 17.67 -9.49
CA SER A 10 27.64 18.66 -8.56
C SER A 10 26.73 18.77 -7.33
N PHE A 11 27.23 18.38 -6.16
CA PHE A 11 26.49 18.46 -4.90
C PHE A 11 27.08 19.54 -3.98
N ALA A 12 26.19 20.23 -3.25
CA ALA A 12 26.63 21.20 -2.25
C ALA A 12 27.37 20.53 -1.09
N ASP A 13 26.90 19.33 -0.69
CA ASP A 13 27.58 18.44 0.24
C ASP A 13 27.98 17.14 -0.50
N PRO A 14 29.25 16.99 -0.90
CA PRO A 14 29.72 15.82 -1.64
C PRO A 14 30.19 14.68 -0.71
N ALA A 15 30.00 14.78 0.61
CA ALA A 15 30.50 13.79 1.57
C ALA A 15 30.10 12.34 1.20
N GLY A 16 31.08 11.44 1.26
CA GLY A 16 30.87 10.00 1.01
C GLY A 16 31.01 9.54 -0.44
N TYR A 17 31.06 10.47 -1.41
CA TYR A 17 31.26 10.14 -2.83
C TYR A 17 32.73 10.24 -3.27
N GLY A 18 33.09 9.62 -4.40
CA GLY A 18 34.34 9.88 -5.09
C GLY A 18 34.35 11.26 -5.76
N ARG A 19 35.48 11.97 -5.72
CA ARG A 19 35.67 13.32 -6.27
C ARG A 19 36.21 13.27 -7.69
N VAL A 20 35.59 14.01 -8.61
CA VAL A 20 36.01 14.09 -10.01
C VAL A 20 37.01 15.23 -10.14
N ILE A 21 38.27 14.89 -10.40
CA ILE A 21 39.33 15.89 -10.58
C ILE A 21 39.51 16.14 -12.07
N ARG A 22 39.21 17.36 -12.51
CA ARG A 22 39.38 17.78 -13.91
C ARG A 22 40.81 18.27 -14.19
N GLY A 23 41.26 18.08 -15.43
CA GLY A 23 42.46 18.70 -15.98
C GLY A 23 42.18 20.11 -16.51
N GLU A 24 43.24 20.82 -16.90
CA GLU A 24 43.14 22.17 -17.51
C GLU A 24 42.38 22.17 -18.84
N ASP A 25 42.40 21.04 -19.56
CA ASP A 25 41.65 20.79 -20.80
C ASP A 25 40.16 20.50 -20.56
N GLY A 26 39.71 20.55 -19.31
CA GLY A 26 38.34 20.23 -18.90
C GLY A 26 38.00 18.75 -18.88
N THR A 27 38.92 17.87 -19.29
CA THR A 27 38.72 16.40 -19.25
C THR A 27 38.88 15.86 -17.83
N VAL A 28 38.39 14.65 -17.59
CA VAL A 28 38.57 14.01 -16.26
C VAL A 28 39.99 13.47 -16.17
N ARG A 29 40.75 13.95 -15.19
CA ARG A 29 42.12 13.52 -14.92
C ARG A 29 42.15 12.24 -14.09
N ARG A 30 41.39 12.22 -13.00
CA ARG A 30 41.25 11.07 -12.08
C ARG A 30 40.01 11.21 -11.22
N ILE A 31 39.62 10.13 -10.57
CA ILE A 31 38.60 10.14 -9.52
C ILE A 31 39.30 9.72 -8.22
N VAL A 32 38.97 10.37 -7.11
CA VAL A 32 39.58 10.10 -5.79
C VAL A 32 38.49 9.77 -4.79
N GLU A 33 38.54 8.59 -4.17
CA GLU A 33 37.56 8.17 -3.17
C GLU A 33 37.62 9.04 -1.90
N GLN A 34 36.49 9.20 -1.21
CA GLN A 34 36.38 10.08 -0.04
C GLN A 34 37.42 9.81 1.06
N LYS A 35 37.80 8.54 1.27
CA LYS A 35 38.79 8.14 2.29
C LYS A 35 40.23 8.43 1.88
N ASP A 36 40.47 8.58 0.59
CA ASP A 36 41.77 8.80 -0.02
C ASP A 36 41.97 10.27 -0.44
N CYS A 37 40.94 11.11 -0.26
CA CYS A 37 40.98 12.55 -0.56
C CYS A 37 41.91 13.32 0.38
N SER A 38 42.73 14.20 -0.20
CA SER A 38 43.27 15.37 0.51
C SER A 38 42.18 16.37 0.89
N ALA A 39 42.50 17.34 1.75
CA ALA A 39 41.56 18.40 2.13
C ALA A 39 41.09 19.25 0.93
N GLU A 40 41.98 19.49 -0.04
CA GLU A 40 41.65 20.23 -1.27
C GLU A 40 40.73 19.42 -2.19
N GLU A 41 40.98 18.12 -2.34
CA GLU A 41 40.14 17.23 -3.15
C GLU A 41 38.77 17.02 -2.51
N ALA A 42 38.72 16.86 -1.18
CA ALA A 42 37.47 16.69 -0.45
C ALA A 42 36.52 17.88 -0.62
N ALA A 43 37.07 19.08 -0.89
CA ALA A 43 36.31 20.31 -1.15
C ALA A 43 35.74 20.42 -2.58
N VAL A 44 36.16 19.56 -3.50
CA VAL A 44 35.58 19.51 -4.86
C VAL A 44 34.12 19.06 -4.77
N GLN A 45 33.23 19.80 -5.42
CA GLN A 45 31.78 19.54 -5.40
C GLN A 45 31.30 18.56 -6.46
N GLU A 46 32.11 18.36 -7.52
CA GLU A 46 31.80 17.41 -8.57
C GLU A 46 32.11 15.98 -8.11
N ILE A 47 31.07 15.15 -8.06
CA ILE A 47 31.12 13.78 -7.60
C ILE A 47 31.00 12.79 -8.75
N ASN A 48 31.57 11.62 -8.51
CA ASN A 48 31.41 10.45 -9.34
C ASN A 48 30.11 9.73 -8.97
N THR A 49 29.23 9.51 -9.95
CA THR A 49 27.97 8.77 -9.75
C THR A 49 28.16 7.25 -9.77
N GLY A 50 29.34 6.77 -10.18
CA GLY A 50 29.59 5.34 -10.37
C GLY A 50 28.99 4.76 -11.66
N THR A 51 28.48 5.60 -12.56
CA THR A 51 27.97 5.19 -13.88
C THR A 51 28.97 5.56 -14.98
N TYR A 52 29.34 4.58 -15.80
CA TYR A 52 30.40 4.71 -16.80
C TYR A 52 30.02 4.09 -18.14
N CYS A 53 30.58 4.63 -19.21
CA CYS A 53 30.61 4.02 -20.53
C CYS A 53 32.08 3.90 -20.96
N PHE A 54 32.55 2.67 -21.20
CA PHE A 54 33.94 2.38 -21.54
C PHE A 54 34.07 1.75 -22.93
N ASP A 55 35.21 1.99 -23.59
CA ASP A 55 35.73 1.04 -24.57
C ASP A 55 36.11 -0.27 -23.85
N ASN A 56 35.56 -1.39 -24.32
CA ASN A 56 35.70 -2.65 -23.59
C ASN A 56 37.14 -3.17 -23.53
N ARG A 57 37.94 -3.04 -24.59
CA ARG A 57 39.32 -3.55 -24.63
C ARG A 57 40.19 -2.73 -23.70
N LYS A 58 40.09 -1.40 -23.80
CA LYS A 58 40.86 -0.48 -22.96
C LYS A 58 40.50 -0.62 -21.47
N LEU A 59 39.23 -0.88 -21.15
CA LEU A 59 38.81 -1.18 -19.78
C LEU A 59 39.53 -2.41 -19.21
N PHE A 60 39.50 -3.54 -19.92
CA PHE A 60 40.14 -4.77 -19.42
C PHE A 60 41.67 -4.66 -19.34
N GLU A 61 42.30 -3.96 -20.28
CA GLU A 61 43.73 -3.63 -20.21
C GLU A 61 44.07 -2.77 -18.98
N ALA A 62 43.25 -1.76 -18.68
CA ALA A 62 43.44 -0.93 -17.50
C ALA A 62 43.16 -1.69 -16.19
N LEU A 63 42.10 -2.51 -16.13
CA LEU A 63 41.75 -3.31 -14.95
C LEU A 63 42.88 -4.25 -14.51
N ALA A 64 43.65 -4.80 -15.46
CA ALA A 64 44.81 -5.64 -15.16
C ALA A 64 45.93 -4.92 -14.37
N ASN A 65 45.90 -3.58 -14.37
CA ASN A 65 46.88 -2.73 -13.69
C ASN A 65 46.33 -2.06 -12.42
N VAL A 66 45.07 -2.29 -12.06
CA VAL A 66 44.49 -1.77 -10.82
C VAL A 66 45.13 -2.50 -9.63
N LYS A 67 45.52 -1.72 -8.62
CA LYS A 67 46.12 -2.22 -7.39
C LYS A 67 45.18 -1.99 -6.21
N ASN A 68 45.51 -2.57 -5.08
CA ASN A 68 44.78 -2.41 -3.83
C ASN A 68 45.56 -1.60 -2.77
N GLU A 69 46.45 -0.72 -3.23
CA GLU A 69 47.28 0.16 -2.39
C GLU A 69 46.51 1.44 -2.02
N ASN A 70 45.35 1.31 -1.36
CA ASN A 70 44.50 2.43 -0.90
C ASN A 70 44.05 2.24 0.54
N ALA A 71 43.36 3.24 1.11
CA ALA A 71 42.90 3.24 2.50
C ALA A 71 41.97 2.07 2.86
N GLN A 72 41.35 1.41 1.87
CA GLN A 72 40.44 0.28 2.08
C GLN A 72 41.06 -1.09 1.76
N GLY A 73 42.19 -1.13 1.04
CA GLY A 73 42.79 -2.38 0.58
C GLY A 73 41.99 -3.06 -0.54
N GLU A 74 41.23 -2.29 -1.33
CA GLU A 74 40.32 -2.80 -2.38
C GLU A 74 40.80 -2.46 -3.80
N TYR A 75 40.27 -3.14 -4.82
CA TYR A 75 40.55 -2.78 -6.22
C TYR A 75 39.49 -1.79 -6.73
N TYR A 76 39.79 -0.50 -6.74
CA TYR A 76 38.83 0.52 -7.13
C TYR A 76 38.65 0.61 -8.65
N LEU A 77 37.40 0.52 -9.11
CA LEU A 77 37.06 0.81 -10.52
C LEU A 77 37.41 2.26 -10.90
N THR A 78 37.37 3.19 -9.95
CA THR A 78 37.69 4.60 -10.17
C THR A 78 39.15 4.85 -10.57
N ASP A 79 40.07 3.97 -10.17
CA ASP A 79 41.49 4.05 -10.56
C ASP A 79 41.70 3.86 -12.08
N VAL A 80 40.79 3.15 -12.75
CA VAL A 80 40.82 2.96 -14.21
C VAL A 80 40.85 4.31 -14.94
N VAL A 81 40.16 5.33 -14.42
CA VAL A 81 40.15 6.67 -15.03
C VAL A 81 41.55 7.27 -15.06
N GLY A 82 42.29 7.17 -13.95
CA GLY A 82 43.67 7.64 -13.88
C GLY A 82 44.63 6.83 -14.75
N LEU A 83 44.44 5.51 -14.82
CA LEU A 83 45.23 4.62 -15.68
C LEU A 83 45.04 4.93 -17.16
N LEU A 84 43.80 5.10 -17.62
CA LEU A 84 43.48 5.47 -19.00
C LEU A 84 44.10 6.82 -19.35
N LYS A 85 43.96 7.84 -18.48
CA LYS A 85 44.58 9.15 -18.72
C LYS A 85 46.11 9.03 -18.79
N SER A 86 46.73 8.21 -17.96
CA SER A 86 48.19 7.97 -17.98
C SER A 86 48.67 7.24 -19.24
N ALA A 87 47.81 6.42 -19.85
CA ALA A 87 48.05 5.79 -21.14
C ALA A 87 47.83 6.73 -22.35
N GLY A 88 47.51 8.01 -22.11
CA GLY A 88 47.26 9.00 -23.15
C GLY A 88 45.84 8.95 -23.74
N GLU A 89 44.94 8.20 -23.11
CA GLU A 89 43.55 8.08 -23.56
C GLU A 89 42.69 9.26 -23.10
N VAL A 90 41.61 9.53 -23.84
CA VAL A 90 40.65 10.60 -23.51
C VAL A 90 39.59 10.04 -22.56
N VAL A 91 39.43 10.66 -21.38
CA VAL A 91 38.34 10.38 -20.45
C VAL A 91 37.46 11.63 -20.28
N GLN A 92 36.16 11.49 -20.53
CA GLN A 92 35.18 12.57 -20.45
C GLN A 92 34.31 12.42 -19.20
N GLY A 93 33.83 13.55 -18.69
CA GLY A 93 32.89 13.60 -17.57
C GLY A 93 31.65 14.40 -18.00
N TYR A 94 30.49 13.75 -18.02
CA TYR A 94 29.20 14.38 -18.30
C TYR A 94 28.51 14.72 -16.98
N CYS A 95 28.45 16.01 -16.65
CA CYS A 95 27.80 16.49 -15.44
C CYS A 95 26.29 16.59 -15.68
N THR A 96 25.49 15.74 -15.04
CA THR A 96 24.04 15.78 -15.17
C THR A 96 23.44 17.00 -14.48
N SER A 97 22.37 17.54 -15.06
CA SER A 97 21.55 18.58 -14.45
C SER A 97 20.50 18.03 -13.48
N ASP A 98 20.12 16.75 -13.60
CA ASP A 98 19.19 16.10 -12.67
C ASP A 98 19.94 15.34 -11.58
N LEU A 99 20.02 15.95 -10.38
CA LEU A 99 20.66 15.33 -9.22
C LEU A 99 19.95 14.06 -8.76
N ALA A 100 18.66 13.87 -9.06
CA ALA A 100 17.92 12.67 -8.69
C ALA A 100 18.36 11.44 -9.50
N GLU A 101 19.01 11.61 -10.64
CA GLU A 101 19.65 10.52 -11.39
C GLU A 101 21.03 10.13 -10.84
N ALA A 102 21.61 10.98 -9.99
CA ALA A 102 22.99 10.86 -9.51
C ALA A 102 23.10 10.37 -8.05
N ILE A 103 21.97 10.26 -7.34
CA ILE A 103 21.97 9.88 -5.91
C ILE A 103 22.37 8.41 -5.73
N GLY A 104 23.37 8.17 -4.87
CA GLY A 104 23.72 6.84 -4.38
C GLY A 104 22.98 6.54 -3.07
N VAL A 105 22.63 5.28 -2.82
CA VAL A 105 21.92 4.85 -1.60
C VAL A 105 22.81 3.97 -0.75
N ASN A 106 23.56 4.60 0.17
CA ASN A 106 24.47 3.92 1.09
C ASN A 106 23.89 3.72 2.50
N ASP A 107 22.85 4.46 2.85
CA ASP A 107 22.18 4.39 4.15
C ASP A 107 20.66 4.66 4.04
N ARG A 108 19.98 4.68 5.19
CA ARG A 108 18.52 4.88 5.26
C ARG A 108 18.10 6.33 5.01
N VAL A 109 18.98 7.31 5.22
CA VAL A 109 18.69 8.72 4.92
C VAL A 109 18.70 8.91 3.41
N ALA A 110 19.74 8.44 2.73
CA ALA A 110 19.83 8.45 1.27
C ALA A 110 18.69 7.65 0.62
N LEU A 111 18.27 6.53 1.21
CA LEU A 111 17.11 5.77 0.74
C LEU A 111 15.82 6.59 0.79
N ALA A 112 15.60 7.34 1.88
CA ALA A 112 14.42 8.19 2.01
C ALA A 112 14.43 9.36 1.01
N GLU A 113 15.61 9.91 0.71
CA GLU A 113 15.77 10.94 -0.33
C GLU A 113 15.49 10.39 -1.74
N ALA A 114 16.04 9.21 -2.06
CA ALA A 114 15.78 8.53 -3.33
C ALA A 114 14.29 8.19 -3.51
N GLU A 115 13.63 7.70 -2.45
CA GLU A 115 12.19 7.44 -2.47
C GLU A 115 11.37 8.71 -2.69
N ARG A 116 11.74 9.84 -2.06
CA ARG A 116 11.08 11.13 -2.30
C ARG A 116 11.12 11.53 -3.77
N PHE A 117 12.29 11.43 -4.42
CA PHE A 117 12.41 11.74 -5.84
C PHE A 117 11.57 10.80 -6.72
N MET A 118 11.53 9.51 -6.39
CA MET A 118 10.70 8.55 -7.12
C MET A 118 9.21 8.85 -6.95
N ARG A 119 8.76 9.17 -5.72
CA ARG A 119 7.38 9.58 -5.43
C ARG A 119 7.00 10.82 -6.22
N GLU A 120 7.86 11.83 -6.27
CA GLU A 120 7.63 13.04 -7.07
C GLU A 120 7.45 12.74 -8.55
N ARG A 121 8.28 11.84 -9.12
CA ARG A 121 8.17 11.40 -10.53
C ARG A 121 6.86 10.68 -10.79
N ILE A 122 6.52 9.67 -9.98
CA ILE A 122 5.28 8.89 -10.13
C ILE A 122 4.04 9.80 -9.98
N ASN A 123 4.01 10.64 -8.96
CA ASN A 123 2.88 11.54 -8.73
C ASN A 123 2.74 12.55 -9.88
N ARG A 124 3.85 13.06 -10.43
CA ARG A 124 3.84 13.94 -11.60
C ARG A 124 3.21 13.25 -12.82
N ASP A 125 3.55 12.00 -13.08
CA ASP A 125 2.99 11.27 -14.22
C ASP A 125 1.47 11.11 -14.09
N HIS A 126 0.98 10.76 -12.90
CA HIS A 126 -0.47 10.68 -12.65
C HIS A 126 -1.17 12.05 -12.76
N LEU A 127 -0.57 13.12 -12.22
CA LEU A 127 -1.10 14.49 -12.35
C LEU A 127 -1.22 14.91 -13.82
N LEU A 128 -0.21 14.59 -14.65
CA LEU A 128 -0.24 14.87 -16.09
C LEU A 128 -1.28 14.01 -16.85
N ASN A 129 -1.58 12.82 -16.34
CA ASN A 129 -2.58 11.90 -16.89
C ASN A 129 -4.02 12.20 -16.42
N GLY A 130 -4.27 13.32 -15.75
CA GLY A 130 -5.62 13.77 -15.38
C GLY A 130 -6.10 13.32 -14.00
N VAL A 131 -5.22 12.80 -13.14
CA VAL A 131 -5.56 12.45 -11.76
C VAL A 131 -5.37 13.68 -10.86
N THR A 132 -6.33 13.95 -9.99
CA THR A 132 -6.17 14.99 -8.96
C THR A 132 -5.51 14.38 -7.71
N ILE A 133 -4.31 14.85 -7.35
CA ILE A 133 -3.65 14.49 -6.09
C ILE A 133 -3.67 15.71 -5.17
N ILE A 134 -4.46 15.66 -4.09
CA ILE A 134 -4.69 16.80 -3.20
C ILE A 134 -3.41 17.22 -2.47
N ASP A 135 -2.62 16.25 -2.01
CA ASP A 135 -1.30 16.48 -1.39
C ASP A 135 -0.29 15.46 -1.93
N PRO A 136 0.47 15.83 -2.98
CA PRO A 136 1.48 14.95 -3.57
C PRO A 136 2.63 14.58 -2.63
N GLN A 137 2.86 15.33 -1.54
CA GLN A 137 3.91 15.00 -0.57
C GLN A 137 3.45 13.93 0.41
N ASN A 138 2.14 13.78 0.59
CA ASN A 138 1.51 12.83 1.51
C ASN A 138 0.61 11.82 0.77
N THR A 139 0.92 11.49 -0.47
CA THR A 139 0.24 10.45 -1.25
C THR A 139 1.29 9.52 -1.83
N TYR A 140 1.18 8.23 -1.51
CA TYR A 140 2.17 7.22 -1.85
C TYR A 140 1.61 6.30 -2.91
N ILE A 141 2.20 6.33 -4.10
CA ILE A 141 1.81 5.50 -5.23
C ILE A 141 3.04 4.69 -5.65
N GLU A 142 2.95 3.36 -5.56
CA GLU A 142 4.03 2.49 -6.01
C GLU A 142 4.08 2.41 -7.54
N ALA A 143 5.26 2.10 -8.08
CA ALA A 143 5.45 1.99 -9.53
C ALA A 143 4.54 0.90 -10.13
N GLY A 144 3.92 1.23 -11.27
CA GLY A 144 3.03 0.31 -12.00
C GLY A 144 1.56 0.34 -11.55
N VAL A 145 1.20 1.13 -10.54
CA VAL A 145 -0.21 1.42 -10.24
C VAL A 145 -0.84 2.19 -11.41
N VAL A 146 -2.07 1.82 -11.76
CA VAL A 146 -2.84 2.48 -12.83
C VAL A 146 -4.02 3.20 -12.20
N ILE A 147 -4.26 4.45 -12.63
CA ILE A 147 -5.33 5.31 -12.12
C ILE A 147 -5.98 6.01 -13.31
N GLY A 148 -7.30 5.88 -13.47
CA GLY A 148 -8.09 6.54 -14.49
C GLY A 148 -8.22 8.05 -14.27
N ALA A 149 -8.54 8.78 -15.34
CA ALA A 149 -8.70 10.22 -15.32
C ALA A 149 -9.84 10.66 -14.38
N ASP A 150 -9.77 11.91 -13.92
CA ASP A 150 -10.74 12.56 -13.03
C ASP A 150 -10.90 11.91 -11.63
N THR A 151 -10.13 10.85 -11.34
CA THR A 151 -9.99 10.31 -9.99
C THR A 151 -9.29 11.30 -9.06
N VAL A 152 -9.80 11.41 -7.83
CA VAL A 152 -9.26 12.28 -6.77
C VAL A 152 -8.63 11.44 -5.66
N LEU A 153 -7.36 11.70 -5.37
CA LEU A 153 -6.61 11.11 -4.27
C LEU A 153 -6.45 12.11 -3.13
N TYR A 154 -6.98 11.76 -1.96
CA TYR A 154 -6.84 12.50 -0.71
C TYR A 154 -5.58 12.09 0.07
N PRO A 155 -5.07 12.96 0.96
CA PRO A 155 -3.82 12.74 1.69
C PRO A 155 -3.83 11.49 2.58
N GLY A 156 -2.64 10.95 2.82
CA GLY A 156 -2.39 9.74 3.60
C GLY A 156 -2.71 8.43 2.87
N SER A 157 -3.11 8.50 1.60
CA SER A 157 -3.45 7.32 0.82
C SER A 157 -2.20 6.61 0.29
N VAL A 158 -2.22 5.28 0.34
CA VAL A 158 -1.13 4.39 -0.07
C VAL A 158 -1.68 3.40 -1.10
N LEU A 159 -1.20 3.49 -2.33
CA LEU A 159 -1.56 2.61 -3.44
C LEU A 159 -0.35 1.74 -3.79
N ARG A 160 -0.46 0.44 -3.58
CA ARG A 160 0.63 -0.52 -3.78
C ARG A 160 0.56 -1.23 -5.12
N ALA A 161 1.67 -1.84 -5.52
CA ALA A 161 1.82 -2.57 -6.77
C ALA A 161 0.66 -3.54 -7.05
N GLY A 162 0.26 -3.62 -8.32
CA GLY A 162 -0.87 -4.42 -8.78
C GLY A 162 -2.24 -3.78 -8.57
N THR A 163 -2.31 -2.56 -8.02
CA THR A 163 -3.57 -1.82 -7.89
C THR A 163 -3.96 -1.14 -9.21
N VAL A 164 -5.24 -1.25 -9.56
CA VAL A 164 -5.85 -0.57 -10.72
C VAL A 164 -7.08 0.18 -10.23
N ILE A 165 -7.14 1.49 -10.51
CA ILE A 165 -8.25 2.36 -10.15
C ILE A 165 -8.84 2.94 -11.45
N GLY A 166 -10.16 2.89 -11.57
CA GLY A 166 -10.92 3.42 -12.70
C GLY A 166 -10.96 4.95 -12.74
N GLU A 167 -11.92 5.46 -13.52
CA GLU A 167 -12.18 6.90 -13.69
C GLU A 167 -13.14 7.41 -12.61
N ASP A 168 -13.17 8.73 -12.42
CA ASP A 168 -14.12 9.42 -11.51
C ASP A 168 -14.15 8.89 -10.06
N CYS A 169 -13.08 8.23 -9.60
CA CYS A 169 -13.03 7.64 -8.25
C CYS A 169 -12.68 8.69 -7.19
N VAL A 170 -13.06 8.40 -5.94
CA VAL A 170 -12.65 9.20 -4.77
C VAL A 170 -11.94 8.33 -3.77
N ILE A 171 -10.62 8.48 -3.66
CA ILE A 171 -9.77 7.62 -2.82
C ILE A 171 -9.19 8.42 -1.67
N GLY A 172 -9.35 7.88 -0.47
CA GLY A 172 -8.86 8.46 0.77
C GLY A 172 -9.85 9.40 1.47
N PRO A 173 -9.37 10.12 2.50
CA PRO A 173 -8.00 10.06 3.01
C PRO A 173 -7.68 8.73 3.68
N ASN A 174 -6.39 8.45 3.87
CA ASN A 174 -5.88 7.27 4.59
C ASN A 174 -6.46 5.94 4.08
N ALA A 175 -6.60 5.78 2.76
CA ALA A 175 -6.91 4.48 2.17
C ALA A 175 -5.61 3.73 1.86
N GLU A 176 -5.53 2.45 2.22
CA GLU A 176 -4.45 1.56 1.80
C GLU A 176 -5.02 0.50 0.86
N ILE A 177 -4.51 0.45 -0.37
CA ILE A 177 -4.99 -0.44 -1.42
C ILE A 177 -3.82 -1.22 -2.00
N THR A 178 -3.92 -2.55 -1.98
CA THR A 178 -2.87 -3.46 -2.45
C THR A 178 -3.43 -4.49 -3.42
N ALA A 179 -2.81 -4.61 -4.60
CA ALA A 179 -3.13 -5.64 -5.60
C ALA A 179 -4.65 -5.79 -5.85
N SER A 180 -5.38 -4.67 -5.96
CA SER A 180 -6.84 -4.66 -6.02
C SER A 180 -7.35 -3.85 -7.21
N GLU A 181 -8.56 -4.19 -7.67
CA GLU A 181 -9.26 -3.49 -8.74
C GLU A 181 -10.38 -2.63 -8.17
N VAL A 182 -10.41 -1.35 -8.54
CA VAL A 182 -11.44 -0.38 -8.14
C VAL A 182 -12.09 0.16 -9.40
N GLY A 183 -13.39 -0.12 -9.59
CA GLY A 183 -14.16 0.33 -10.75
C GLY A 183 -14.57 1.80 -10.68
N ASP A 184 -15.02 2.32 -11.82
CA ASP A 184 -15.32 3.75 -12.02
C ASP A 184 -16.33 4.30 -11.01
N GLY A 185 -16.14 5.56 -10.59
CA GLY A 185 -17.04 6.25 -9.66
C GLY A 185 -17.05 5.68 -8.23
N ALA A 186 -16.17 4.73 -7.89
CA ALA A 186 -16.10 4.17 -6.56
C ALA A 186 -15.47 5.15 -5.55
N ALA A 187 -15.91 5.06 -4.29
CA ALA A 187 -15.39 5.89 -3.21
C ALA A 187 -14.87 5.05 -2.05
N ILE A 188 -13.60 5.24 -1.68
CA ILE A 188 -12.93 4.50 -0.61
C ILE A 188 -12.31 5.50 0.36
N LYS A 189 -12.59 5.38 1.67
CA LYS A 189 -12.00 6.27 2.68
C LYS A 189 -11.60 5.50 3.94
N PHE A 190 -10.49 5.89 4.58
CA PHE A 190 -10.02 5.32 5.86
C PHE A 190 -10.06 3.79 5.94
N SER A 191 -9.78 3.08 4.85
CA SER A 191 -10.02 1.64 4.74
C SER A 191 -8.80 0.92 4.16
N VAL A 192 -8.69 -0.37 4.50
CA VAL A 192 -7.64 -1.25 3.98
C VAL A 192 -8.28 -2.24 3.02
N ILE A 193 -7.70 -2.36 1.82
CA ILE A 193 -8.18 -3.23 0.75
C ILE A 193 -7.00 -4.02 0.20
N ALA A 194 -7.09 -5.35 0.22
CA ALA A 194 -6.05 -6.23 -0.31
C ALA A 194 -6.65 -7.33 -1.19
N GLU A 195 -6.07 -7.54 -2.36
CA GLU A 195 -6.39 -8.64 -3.29
C GLU A 195 -7.90 -8.80 -3.51
N SER A 196 -8.58 -7.67 -3.77
CA SER A 196 -10.03 -7.56 -3.81
C SER A 196 -10.51 -6.77 -5.02
N VAL A 197 -11.81 -6.90 -5.33
CA VAL A 197 -12.48 -6.15 -6.40
C VAL A 197 -13.58 -5.28 -5.79
N VAL A 198 -13.51 -3.97 -6.03
CA VAL A 198 -14.55 -2.99 -5.68
C VAL A 198 -15.23 -2.57 -6.98
N GLY A 199 -16.46 -3.02 -7.21
CA GLY A 199 -17.19 -2.71 -8.43
C GLY A 199 -17.55 -1.22 -8.56
N PRO A 200 -17.97 -0.78 -9.76
CA PRO A 200 -18.28 0.63 -10.05
C PRO A 200 -19.31 1.22 -9.09
N GLU A 201 -19.18 2.53 -8.81
CA GLU A 201 -20.12 3.30 -7.96
C GLU A 201 -20.27 2.76 -6.52
N SER A 202 -19.41 1.81 -6.12
CA SER A 202 -19.42 1.25 -4.77
C SER A 202 -18.76 2.17 -3.76
N THR A 203 -19.19 2.06 -2.51
CA THR A 203 -18.65 2.86 -1.40
C THR A 203 -18.05 1.95 -0.33
N VAL A 204 -16.81 2.20 0.06
CA VAL A 204 -16.07 1.46 1.09
C VAL A 204 -15.56 2.41 2.17
N GLY A 205 -15.94 2.12 3.41
CA GLY A 205 -15.48 2.82 4.61
C GLY A 205 -16.43 3.90 5.13
N PRO A 206 -16.01 4.63 6.17
CA PRO A 206 -14.65 4.61 6.74
C PRO A 206 -14.36 3.37 7.57
N TYR A 207 -13.10 3.00 7.79
CA TYR A 207 -12.69 1.91 8.69
C TYR A 207 -13.19 0.51 8.28
N ALA A 208 -13.30 0.27 6.97
CA ALA A 208 -13.57 -1.07 6.45
C ALA A 208 -12.26 -1.82 6.18
N ASN A 209 -12.34 -3.15 6.19
CA ASN A 209 -11.23 -4.05 5.87
C ASN A 209 -11.68 -5.08 4.84
N LEU A 210 -11.25 -4.95 3.59
CA LEU A 210 -11.48 -5.93 2.53
C LEU A 210 -10.25 -6.81 2.41
N ARG A 211 -10.41 -8.08 2.81
CA ARG A 211 -9.36 -9.10 2.75
C ARG A 211 -9.42 -9.88 1.44
N PRO A 212 -8.34 -10.63 1.10
CA PRO A 212 -8.24 -11.32 -0.18
C PRO A 212 -9.47 -12.13 -0.58
N GLY A 213 -9.79 -12.06 -1.87
CA GLY A 213 -10.92 -12.76 -2.48
C GLY A 213 -12.27 -12.07 -2.29
N SER A 214 -12.31 -10.87 -1.70
CA SER A 214 -13.55 -10.10 -1.59
C SER A 214 -13.90 -9.45 -2.93
N LYS A 215 -15.16 -9.56 -3.36
CA LYS A 215 -15.65 -9.02 -4.63
C LYS A 215 -16.97 -8.32 -4.43
N LEU A 216 -17.02 -7.03 -4.78
CA LEU A 216 -18.22 -6.22 -4.74
C LEU A 216 -18.72 -5.97 -6.17
N GLY A 217 -20.02 -6.12 -6.37
CA GLY A 217 -20.72 -5.67 -7.56
C GLY A 217 -20.82 -4.14 -7.65
N ARG A 218 -21.68 -3.66 -8.54
CA ARG A 218 -21.96 -2.24 -8.71
C ARG A 218 -22.77 -1.69 -7.54
N GLY A 219 -22.44 -0.48 -7.09
CA GLY A 219 -23.25 0.25 -6.12
C GLY A 219 -23.35 -0.43 -4.75
N CYS A 220 -22.43 -1.33 -4.42
CA CYS A 220 -22.38 -1.94 -3.10
C CYS A 220 -21.97 -0.90 -2.04
N LYS A 221 -22.41 -1.11 -0.80
CA LYS A 221 -22.02 -0.27 0.32
C LYS A 221 -21.41 -1.08 1.45
N ILE A 222 -20.12 -0.87 1.68
CA ILE A 222 -19.38 -1.37 2.83
C ILE A 222 -19.11 -0.20 3.75
N GLY A 223 -19.79 -0.15 4.89
CA GLY A 223 -19.66 0.98 5.82
C GLY A 223 -18.66 0.70 6.93
N ASP A 224 -18.89 1.31 8.09
CA ASP A 224 -17.89 1.40 9.14
C ASP A 224 -17.70 0.12 9.95
N PHE A 225 -16.43 -0.19 10.21
CA PHE A 225 -16.00 -1.35 11.01
C PHE A 225 -16.54 -2.68 10.45
N VAL A 226 -16.57 -2.77 9.12
CA VAL A 226 -16.95 -3.99 8.39
C VAL A 226 -15.69 -4.69 7.88
N GLU A 227 -15.61 -5.99 8.12
CA GLU A 227 -14.57 -6.85 7.56
C GLU A 227 -15.18 -7.85 6.58
N LEU A 228 -14.63 -7.88 5.36
CA LEU A 228 -14.97 -8.87 4.34
C LEU A 228 -13.78 -9.79 4.09
N LYS A 229 -14.03 -11.07 3.82
CA LYS A 229 -12.98 -12.01 3.40
C LYS A 229 -13.56 -13.09 2.50
N ASN A 230 -13.00 -13.30 1.31
CA ASN A 230 -13.46 -14.35 0.40
C ASN A 230 -15.00 -14.32 0.25
N ALA A 231 -15.55 -13.12 0.11
CA ALA A 231 -16.99 -12.87 0.07
C ALA A 231 -17.35 -12.20 -1.25
N VAL A 232 -18.42 -12.68 -1.89
CA VAL A 232 -18.96 -12.11 -3.12
C VAL A 232 -20.28 -11.43 -2.78
N LEU A 233 -20.38 -10.14 -3.04
CA LEU A 233 -21.60 -9.35 -2.89
C LEU A 233 -22.02 -8.85 -4.26
N ASP A 234 -23.22 -9.21 -4.70
CA ASP A 234 -23.78 -8.74 -5.97
C ASP A 234 -24.33 -7.30 -5.84
N ASP A 235 -24.76 -6.74 -6.96
CA ASP A 235 -25.13 -5.35 -7.14
C ASP A 235 -26.10 -4.83 -6.06
N GLY A 236 -25.85 -3.61 -5.59
CA GLY A 236 -26.73 -2.88 -4.66
C GLY A 236 -26.70 -3.37 -3.21
N SER A 237 -26.00 -4.48 -2.91
CA SER A 237 -25.94 -5.05 -1.57
C SER A 237 -25.14 -4.22 -0.57
N LYS A 238 -25.60 -4.24 0.70
CA LYS A 238 -25.14 -3.32 1.75
C LYS A 238 -24.77 -4.08 3.02
N VAL A 239 -23.57 -3.82 3.50
CA VAL A 239 -23.07 -4.22 4.83
C VAL A 239 -22.57 -2.95 5.48
N SER A 240 -23.46 -2.28 6.22
CA SER A 240 -23.20 -0.87 6.57
C SER A 240 -22.43 -0.67 7.87
N HIS A 241 -22.50 -1.59 8.84
CA HIS A 241 -21.95 -1.34 10.18
C HIS A 241 -21.50 -2.62 10.88
N LEU A 242 -20.33 -2.59 11.52
CA LEU A 242 -19.90 -3.50 12.59
C LEU A 242 -20.09 -4.99 12.29
N SER A 243 -19.81 -5.44 11.07
CA SER A 243 -20.14 -6.79 10.61
C SER A 243 -18.91 -7.53 10.08
N TYR A 244 -18.91 -8.86 10.21
CA TYR A 244 -17.94 -9.73 9.56
C TYR A 244 -18.67 -10.63 8.57
N VAL A 245 -18.25 -10.57 7.30
CA VAL A 245 -18.79 -11.39 6.21
C VAL A 245 -17.63 -12.13 5.54
N GLY A 246 -17.47 -13.40 5.90
CA GLY A 246 -16.38 -14.25 5.48
C GLY A 246 -16.88 -15.55 4.86
N ASP A 247 -16.28 -15.95 3.74
CA ASP A 247 -16.65 -17.16 3.00
C ASP A 247 -18.16 -17.16 2.68
N ALA A 248 -18.63 -16.14 1.96
CA ALA A 248 -20.06 -15.92 1.72
C ALA A 248 -20.37 -15.52 0.28
N VAL A 249 -21.57 -15.89 -0.18
CA VAL A 249 -22.16 -15.44 -1.44
C VAL A 249 -23.45 -14.70 -1.11
N VAL A 250 -23.48 -13.41 -1.43
CA VAL A 250 -24.59 -12.50 -1.14
C VAL A 250 -25.13 -11.98 -2.46
N GLY A 251 -26.43 -12.18 -2.67
CA GLY A 251 -27.16 -11.76 -3.86
C GLY A 251 -27.33 -10.25 -3.96
N LYS A 252 -28.25 -9.81 -4.81
CA LYS A 252 -28.53 -8.41 -5.13
C LYS A 252 -29.40 -7.74 -4.09
N ASP A 253 -29.19 -6.45 -3.89
CA ASP A 253 -30.02 -5.60 -3.04
C ASP A 253 -30.26 -6.18 -1.62
N VAL A 254 -29.30 -6.94 -1.09
CA VAL A 254 -29.34 -7.49 0.26
C VAL A 254 -28.95 -6.42 1.27
N ASN A 255 -29.65 -6.36 2.40
CA ASN A 255 -29.25 -5.51 3.51
C ASN A 255 -28.82 -6.34 4.72
N ILE A 256 -27.52 -6.33 5.01
CA ILE A 256 -26.95 -6.95 6.20
C ILE A 256 -26.89 -5.93 7.34
N GLY A 257 -27.69 -6.19 8.36
CA GLY A 257 -27.87 -5.34 9.54
C GLY A 257 -26.62 -5.28 10.42
N CYS A 258 -26.54 -4.21 11.19
CA CYS A 258 -25.41 -3.91 12.08
C CYS A 258 -25.10 -5.07 13.04
N GLY A 259 -23.84 -5.47 13.17
CA GLY A 259 -23.45 -6.55 14.09
C GLY A 259 -23.71 -7.96 13.56
N ALA A 260 -24.14 -8.12 12.31
CA ALA A 260 -24.38 -9.45 11.76
C ALA A 260 -23.05 -10.14 11.39
N ILE A 261 -22.99 -11.45 11.63
CA ILE A 261 -21.79 -12.25 11.46
C ILE A 261 -22.12 -13.51 10.65
N THR A 262 -21.37 -13.76 9.58
CA THR A 262 -21.31 -15.10 8.96
C THR A 262 -20.31 -15.94 9.76
N VAL A 263 -20.82 -16.85 10.59
CA VAL A 263 -20.01 -17.71 11.44
C VAL A 263 -19.51 -18.88 10.59
N ASN A 264 -18.36 -18.65 9.94
CA ASN A 264 -17.80 -19.51 8.89
C ASN A 264 -16.79 -20.55 9.38
N TYR A 265 -16.48 -20.61 10.68
CA TYR A 265 -15.42 -21.48 11.23
C TYR A 265 -15.90 -22.26 12.45
N ASP A 266 -15.78 -23.60 12.42
CA ASP A 266 -16.25 -24.50 13.49
C ASP A 266 -15.18 -24.85 14.54
N GLY A 267 -13.96 -24.34 14.37
CA GLY A 267 -12.77 -24.71 15.14
C GLY A 267 -11.72 -25.51 14.35
N PHE A 268 -12.10 -26.05 13.18
CA PHE A 268 -11.24 -26.83 12.29
C PHE A 268 -11.50 -26.56 10.80
N ASN A 269 -12.77 -26.54 10.38
CA ASN A 269 -13.21 -26.40 9.01
C ASN A 269 -13.90 -25.05 8.78
N LYS A 270 -13.96 -24.67 7.50
CA LYS A 270 -14.74 -23.52 7.05
C LYS A 270 -15.87 -23.94 6.13
N ALA A 271 -16.97 -23.20 6.20
CA ALA A 271 -18.16 -23.43 5.39
C ALA A 271 -18.70 -22.12 4.82
N VAL A 272 -19.48 -22.23 3.76
CA VAL A 272 -20.04 -21.08 3.02
C VAL A 272 -21.42 -20.71 3.55
N THR A 273 -21.70 -19.41 3.64
CA THR A 273 -23.05 -18.87 3.83
C THR A 273 -23.58 -18.31 2.50
N GLU A 274 -24.77 -18.75 2.08
CA GLU A 274 -25.47 -18.22 0.91
C GLU A 274 -26.63 -17.31 1.35
N ILE A 275 -26.71 -16.09 0.80
CA ILE A 275 -27.80 -15.15 1.05
C ILE A 275 -28.37 -14.72 -0.30
N GLY A 276 -29.63 -15.02 -0.55
CA GLY A 276 -30.34 -14.75 -1.80
C GLY A 276 -30.71 -13.28 -1.99
N ASP A 277 -31.23 -12.97 -3.18
CA ASP A 277 -31.54 -11.61 -3.60
C ASP A 277 -32.63 -10.98 -2.72
N HIS A 278 -32.54 -9.67 -2.48
CA HIS A 278 -33.51 -8.89 -1.69
C HIS A 278 -33.72 -9.37 -0.24
N ALA A 279 -32.87 -10.26 0.27
CA ALA A 279 -32.94 -10.73 1.64
C ALA A 279 -32.58 -9.61 2.63
N PHE A 280 -33.16 -9.69 3.82
CA PHE A 280 -32.84 -8.80 4.93
C PHE A 280 -32.30 -9.59 6.11
N ILE A 281 -31.07 -9.27 6.53
CA ILE A 281 -30.46 -9.84 7.72
C ILE A 281 -30.52 -8.81 8.84
N GLY A 282 -31.26 -9.11 9.90
CA GLY A 282 -31.41 -8.19 11.04
C GLY A 282 -30.11 -7.94 11.78
N SER A 283 -30.10 -6.87 12.58
CA SER A 283 -28.94 -6.52 13.41
C SER A 283 -28.61 -7.63 14.40
N ASN A 284 -27.31 -7.82 14.68
CA ASN A 284 -26.80 -8.80 15.64
C ASN A 284 -27.29 -10.23 15.36
N VAL A 285 -27.41 -10.59 14.07
CA VAL A 285 -27.72 -11.95 13.62
C VAL A 285 -26.43 -12.74 13.44
N ASN A 286 -26.44 -14.00 13.89
CA ASN A 286 -25.38 -14.96 13.59
C ASN A 286 -25.90 -15.97 12.57
N LEU A 287 -25.23 -16.07 11.41
CA LEU A 287 -25.52 -17.07 10.38
C LEU A 287 -24.47 -18.18 10.49
N ILE A 288 -24.83 -19.31 11.12
CA ILE A 288 -23.90 -20.42 11.34
C ILE A 288 -23.76 -21.23 10.06
N ALA A 289 -22.60 -21.13 9.41
CA ALA A 289 -22.33 -21.81 8.16
C ALA A 289 -22.15 -23.34 8.38
N PRO A 290 -22.51 -24.19 7.39
CA PRO A 290 -23.20 -23.83 6.16
C PRO A 290 -24.67 -23.51 6.40
N VAL A 291 -25.15 -22.41 5.80
CA VAL A 291 -26.56 -22.02 5.84
C VAL A 291 -26.94 -21.20 4.62
N LYS A 292 -28.17 -21.41 4.14
CA LYS A 292 -28.78 -20.65 3.05
C LYS A 292 -29.95 -19.81 3.53
N VAL A 293 -29.94 -18.53 3.19
CA VAL A 293 -31.08 -17.62 3.33
C VAL A 293 -31.62 -17.35 1.93
N GLY A 294 -32.86 -17.75 1.66
CA GLY A 294 -33.47 -17.62 0.34
C GLY A 294 -33.83 -16.18 -0.04
N ASP A 295 -34.21 -15.99 -1.31
CA ASP A 295 -34.56 -14.69 -1.86
C ASP A 295 -35.72 -14.04 -1.08
N GLY A 296 -35.60 -12.75 -0.79
CA GLY A 296 -36.61 -11.97 -0.07
C GLY A 296 -36.86 -12.41 1.38
N ALA A 297 -36.10 -13.38 1.90
CA ALA A 297 -36.24 -13.85 3.27
C ALA A 297 -35.83 -12.77 4.28
N TYR A 298 -36.41 -12.84 5.46
CA TYR A 298 -36.24 -11.83 6.50
C TYR A 298 -35.79 -12.49 7.80
N VAL A 299 -34.56 -12.23 8.23
CA VAL A 299 -34.03 -12.74 9.51
C VAL A 299 -34.16 -11.66 10.58
N VAL A 300 -34.91 -11.94 11.63
CA VAL A 300 -35.16 -10.96 12.69
C VAL A 300 -33.91 -10.72 13.52
N ALA A 301 -33.68 -9.46 13.89
CA ALA A 301 -32.56 -9.03 14.71
C ALA A 301 -32.36 -9.89 15.97
N GLY A 302 -31.10 -10.16 16.31
CA GLY A 302 -30.69 -10.98 17.45
C GLY A 302 -30.85 -12.50 17.25
N SER A 303 -31.19 -12.96 16.04
CA SER A 303 -31.37 -14.38 15.76
C SER A 303 -30.03 -15.11 15.56
N THR A 304 -29.92 -16.34 16.04
CA THR A 304 -28.83 -17.27 15.69
C THR A 304 -29.37 -18.37 14.80
N VAL A 305 -29.10 -18.27 13.50
CA VAL A 305 -29.65 -19.15 12.45
C VAL A 305 -28.72 -20.34 12.23
N THR A 306 -29.28 -21.55 12.33
CA THR A 306 -28.57 -22.84 12.17
C THR A 306 -29.19 -23.74 11.10
N GLN A 307 -30.27 -23.30 10.47
CA GLN A 307 -31.00 -24.02 9.43
C GLN A 307 -31.33 -23.06 8.31
N ASP A 308 -31.47 -23.59 7.10
CA ASP A 308 -31.83 -22.80 5.94
C ASP A 308 -33.15 -22.07 6.17
N VAL A 309 -33.21 -20.83 5.67
CA VAL A 309 -34.40 -20.00 5.66
C VAL A 309 -34.95 -20.00 4.23
N PRO A 310 -36.13 -20.57 3.97
CA PRO A 310 -36.71 -20.56 2.63
C PRO A 310 -36.95 -19.14 2.09
N ALA A 311 -37.09 -19.03 0.77
CA ALA A 311 -37.38 -17.75 0.12
C ALA A 311 -38.69 -17.13 0.65
N GLY A 312 -38.68 -15.83 0.91
CA GLY A 312 -39.81 -15.06 1.44
C GLY A 312 -40.18 -15.32 2.91
N ASP A 313 -39.53 -16.27 3.58
CA ASP A 313 -39.85 -16.61 4.97
C ASP A 313 -39.27 -15.62 5.97
N LEU A 314 -39.94 -15.50 7.12
CA LEU A 314 -39.47 -14.77 8.29
C LEU A 314 -38.84 -15.76 9.29
N ALA A 315 -37.52 -15.64 9.54
CA ALA A 315 -36.82 -16.43 10.53
C ALA A 315 -36.65 -15.68 11.86
N ILE A 316 -37.00 -16.33 12.97
CA ILE A 316 -36.81 -15.84 14.33
C ILE A 316 -36.13 -16.94 15.16
N ALA A 317 -34.89 -16.71 15.56
CA ALA A 317 -34.11 -17.65 16.38
C ALA A 317 -33.54 -16.98 17.63
N ARG A 318 -34.43 -16.40 18.45
CA ARG A 318 -34.11 -15.75 19.74
C ARG A 318 -35.21 -15.96 20.78
N GLU A 319 -34.87 -15.77 22.05
CA GLU A 319 -35.82 -15.89 23.16
C GLU A 319 -36.86 -14.74 23.16
N ARG A 320 -38.07 -15.04 23.64
CA ARG A 320 -39.06 -14.02 23.96
C ARG A 320 -38.57 -13.18 25.15
N GLN A 321 -38.70 -11.86 25.03
CA GLN A 321 -38.33 -10.95 26.11
C GLN A 321 -39.11 -11.24 27.41
N VAL A 322 -38.39 -11.24 28.55
CA VAL A 322 -38.96 -11.34 29.90
C VAL A 322 -38.53 -10.15 30.74
N ASN A 323 -39.50 -9.41 31.29
CA ASN A 323 -39.25 -8.35 32.26
C ASN A 323 -39.39 -8.89 33.69
N LYS A 324 -38.43 -8.61 34.57
CA LYS A 324 -38.45 -9.01 35.99
C LYS A 324 -38.54 -7.77 36.91
N PRO A 325 -39.75 -7.30 37.26
CA PRO A 325 -39.94 -6.09 38.05
C PRO A 325 -39.17 -6.10 39.37
N GLY A 326 -38.46 -5.02 39.68
CA GLY A 326 -37.70 -4.83 40.93
C GLY A 326 -36.45 -5.71 41.09
N TYR A 327 -36.08 -6.54 40.10
CA TYR A 327 -34.95 -7.45 40.25
C TYR A 327 -33.59 -6.74 40.23
N ALA A 328 -33.50 -5.59 39.55
CA ALA A 328 -32.28 -4.78 39.49
C ALA A 328 -31.80 -4.33 40.88
N ASP A 329 -32.73 -3.94 41.77
CA ASP A 329 -32.40 -3.58 43.15
C ASP A 329 -31.84 -4.75 43.95
N LYS A 330 -32.38 -5.95 43.73
CA LYS A 330 -31.87 -7.19 44.37
C LYS A 330 -30.43 -7.48 43.94
N ILE A 331 -30.10 -7.30 42.65
CA ILE A 331 -28.73 -7.47 42.15
C ILE A 331 -27.79 -6.42 42.78
N ARG A 332 -28.20 -5.14 42.78
CA ARG A 332 -27.41 -4.05 43.37
C ARG A 332 -27.12 -4.29 44.85
N ALA A 333 -28.13 -4.69 45.63
CA ALA A 333 -27.97 -4.98 47.05
C ALA A 333 -26.99 -6.13 47.31
N ARG A 334 -27.08 -7.22 46.54
CA ARG A 334 -26.16 -8.36 46.63
C ARG A 334 -24.72 -7.97 46.27
N ALA A 335 -24.53 -7.19 45.21
CA ALA A 335 -23.22 -6.70 44.80
C ALA A 335 -22.59 -5.79 45.87
N LYS A 336 -23.39 -4.90 46.46
CA LYS A 336 -22.95 -4.02 47.56
C LYS A 336 -22.51 -4.83 48.78
N ALA A 337 -23.32 -5.77 49.24
CA ALA A 337 -22.99 -6.63 50.37
C ALA A 337 -21.72 -7.48 50.12
N LYS A 338 -21.52 -7.98 48.88
CA LYS A 338 -20.29 -8.69 48.50
C LYS A 338 -19.07 -7.78 48.57
N LYS A 339 -19.19 -6.53 48.09
CA LYS A 339 -18.10 -5.54 48.17
C LYS A 339 -17.75 -5.21 49.62
N GLU A 340 -18.75 -4.96 50.46
CA GLU A 340 -18.57 -4.64 51.89
C GLU A 340 -17.92 -5.79 52.67
N ARG A 341 -18.24 -7.04 52.33
CA ARG A 341 -17.61 -8.23 52.92
C ARG A 341 -16.16 -8.42 52.46
N ASN A 342 -15.85 -8.07 51.22
CA ASN A 342 -14.49 -8.18 50.68
C ASN A 342 -13.58 -6.99 51.04
N SER A 343 -14.15 -5.90 51.56
CA SER A 343 -13.43 -4.73 52.05
C SER A 343 -13.20 -4.72 53.57
N LYS A 344 -13.64 -5.79 54.26
CA LYS A 344 -13.34 -6.07 55.68
C LYS A 344 -12.36 -7.23 55.75
#